data_AF-A0A392W598-F1
#
_entry.id   AF-A0A392W598-F1
#
_cell.length_a   1.000
_cell.length_b   1.000
_cell.length_c   1.000
_cell.angle_alpha   90.00
_cell.angle_beta   90.00
_cell.angle_gamma   90.00
#
_symmetry.space_group_name_H-M   'P 1'
#
loop_
_entity.id
_entity.type
_entity.pdbx_description
1 polymer ?
#
loop_
_entity_poly.entity_id
_entity_poly.type
_entity_poly.pdbx_seq_one_letter_code
_entity_poly.pdbx_strand_id
1 'polypeptide(L)' 'VEQGLVPQEGFRPWALAVTDGNTVMGPSLSDPKDCELMMIVGLPASGKTTWAEKWVRDHPEKRYVLLG' A
#
# COMPACT_ATOMS: atom_id res chain seq x y z
N VAL A 1 -4.89 6.43 -28.15
CA VAL A 1 -4.63 4.98 -28.27
C VAL A 1 -4.75 4.39 -26.89
N GLU A 2 -5.91 3.81 -26.60
CA GLU A 2 -6.30 3.28 -25.30
C GLU A 2 -5.74 1.85 -25.19
N GLN A 3 -4.49 1.71 -24.76
CA GLN A 3 -3.90 0.39 -24.50
C GLN A 3 -4.36 -0.09 -23.12
N GLY A 4 -5.65 -0.39 -23.01
CA GLY A 4 -6.23 -1.03 -21.83
C GLY A 4 -6.14 -2.55 -21.95
N LEU A 5 -5.79 -3.22 -20.85
CA LEU A 5 -5.92 -4.67 -20.72
C LEU A 5 -7.39 -5.05 -20.92
N VAL A 6 -7.71 -5.76 -22.00
CA VAL A 6 -9.07 -6.25 -22.25
C VAL A 6 -9.32 -7.44 -21.33
N PRO A 7 -10.41 -7.45 -20.53
CA PRO A 7 -10.75 -8.60 -19.71
C PRO A 7 -10.95 -9.85 -20.58
N GLN A 8 -10.57 -11.01 -20.05
CA GLN A 8 -10.89 -12.28 -20.70
C GLN A 8 -12.42 -12.48 -20.77
N GLU A 9 -12.86 -13.28 -21.72
CA GLU A 9 -14.29 -13.55 -21.95
C GLU A 9 -14.96 -14.08 -20.68
N GLY A 10 -16.09 -13.47 -20.29
CA GLY A 10 -16.80 -13.77 -19.05
C GLY A 10 -16.33 -12.99 -17.81
N PHE A 11 -15.20 -12.28 -17.87
CA PHE A 11 -14.74 -11.41 -16.78
C PHE A 11 -15.16 -9.96 -16.99
N ARG A 12 -15.64 -9.32 -15.92
CA ARG A 12 -16.00 -7.90 -15.90
C ARG A 12 -14.84 -7.07 -15.33
N PRO A 13 -14.56 -5.88 -15.88
CA PRO A 13 -13.57 -4.98 -15.30
C PRO A 13 -13.88 -4.62 -13.85
N TRP A 14 -12.85 -4.54 -13.00
CA TRP A 14 -12.99 -4.07 -11.61
C TRP A 14 -13.66 -2.69 -11.51
N ALA A 15 -13.44 -1.82 -12.51
CA ALA A 15 -14.05 -0.50 -12.56
C ALA A 15 -15.59 -0.52 -12.54
N LEU A 16 -16.24 -1.59 -13.03
CA LEU A 16 -17.70 -1.74 -13.00
C LEU A 16 -18.25 -2.11 -11.61
N ALA A 17 -17.41 -2.57 -10.68
CA ALA A 17 -17.85 -2.91 -9.33
C ALA A 17 -18.53 -1.72 -8.64
N VAL A 18 -18.07 -0.48 -8.93
CA VAL A 18 -18.62 0.77 -8.38
C VAL A 18 -20.07 0.96 -8.85
N THR A 19 -20.33 0.76 -10.14
CA THR A 19 -21.67 0.92 -10.73
C THR A 19 -22.60 -0.25 -10.41
N ASP A 20 -22.03 -1.45 -10.25
CA ASP A 20 -22.78 -2.67 -9.92
C ASP A 20 -23.19 -2.74 -8.43
N GLY A 21 -22.81 -1.75 -7.61
CA GLY A 21 -23.11 -1.72 -6.18
C GLY A 21 -22.36 -2.77 -5.36
N ASN A 22 -21.33 -3.39 -5.95
CA ASN A 22 -20.53 -4.45 -5.35
C ASN A 22 -19.22 -3.91 -4.73
N THR A 23 -19.15 -2.62 -4.44
CA THR A 23 -17.99 -2.00 -3.78
C THR A 23 -18.14 -1.98 -2.27
N VAL A 24 -17.03 -2.28 -1.59
CA VAL A 24 -16.86 -2.01 -0.17
C VAL A 24 -15.87 -0.86 -0.05
N MET A 25 -16.24 0.18 0.72
CA MET A 25 -15.32 1.27 1.04
C MET A 25 -14.10 0.71 1.79
N GLY A 26 -12.92 0.89 1.21
CA GLY A 26 -11.66 0.60 1.90
C GLY A 26 -11.40 1.61 3.02
N PRO A 27 -10.36 1.38 3.85
CA PRO A 27 -9.92 2.38 4.82
C PRO A 27 -9.68 3.72 4.11
N SER A 28 -10.14 4.83 4.71
CA SER A 28 -9.84 6.15 4.15
C SER A 28 -8.33 6.34 4.14
N LEU A 29 -7.77 6.38 2.94
CA LEU A 29 -6.37 6.70 2.76
C LEU A 29 -6.20 8.19 3.06
N SER A 30 -5.13 8.52 3.79
CA SER A 30 -4.69 9.90 4.01
C SER A 30 -4.49 10.61 2.66
N ASP A 31 -4.43 11.95 2.66
CA ASP A 31 -4.10 12.70 1.43
C ASP A 31 -2.80 12.10 0.86
N PRO A 32 -2.67 11.90 -0.46
CA PRO A 32 -1.43 11.41 -1.07
C PRO A 32 -0.17 12.17 -0.61
N LYS A 33 -0.31 13.43 -0.20
CA LYS A 33 0.77 14.26 0.38
C LYS A 33 1.28 13.77 1.74
N ASP A 34 0.48 13.02 2.48
CA ASP A 34 0.82 12.46 3.78
C ASP A 34 1.54 11.10 3.65
N CYS A 35 1.70 10.58 2.43
CA CYS A 35 2.43 9.35 2.17
C CYS A 35 3.93 9.57 2.40
N GLU A 36 4.54 8.75 3.26
CA GLU A 36 5.94 8.87 3.65
C GLU A 36 6.71 7.57 3.39
N LEU A 37 7.98 7.70 2.97
CA LEU A 37 8.90 6.60 2.76
C LEU A 37 10.17 6.82 3.59
N MET A 38 10.55 5.81 4.38
CA MET A 38 11.76 5.82 5.18
C MET A 38 12.69 4.70 4.74
N MET A 39 13.92 5.07 4.35
CA MET A 39 14.95 4.12 3.92
C MET A 39 16.15 4.15 4.87
N ILE A 40 16.52 2.98 5.39
CA ILE A 40 17.63 2.84 6.34
C ILE A 40 18.76 2.08 5.66
N VAL A 41 19.94 2.68 5.63
CA VAL A 41 21.13 2.10 5.01
C VAL A 41 22.20 1.90 6.07
N GLY A 42 22.98 0.82 5.95
CA GLY A 42 24.06 0.51 6.88
C GLY A 42 24.57 -0.91 6.72
N LEU A 43 25.65 -1.24 7.42
CA LEU A 43 26.31 -2.53 7.34
C LEU A 43 25.40 -3.68 7.81
N PRO A 44 25.64 -4.93 7.36
CA PRO A 44 24.98 -6.10 7.92
C PRO A 44 25.15 -6.17 9.44
N ALA A 45 24.15 -6.72 10.13
CA ALA A 45 24.13 -6.83 11.60
C ALA A 45 24.20 -5.51 12.40
N SER A 46 24.10 -4.32 11.78
CA SER A 46 24.02 -3.03 12.50
C SER A 46 22.65 -2.72 13.15
N GLY A 47 21.75 -3.70 13.27
CA GLY A 47 20.46 -3.52 13.96
C GLY A 47 19.41 -2.69 13.21
N LYS A 48 19.55 -2.47 11.91
CA LYS A 48 18.59 -1.69 11.08
C LYS A 48 17.15 -2.23 11.20
N THR A 49 16.98 -3.54 11.04
CA THR A 49 15.67 -4.20 11.16
C THR A 49 15.07 -4.01 12.55
N THR A 50 15.87 -4.20 13.61
CA THR A 50 15.44 -4.00 15.00
C THR A 50 14.98 -2.57 15.27
N TRP A 51 15.70 -1.57 14.74
CA TRP A 51 15.30 -0.18 14.87
C TRP A 51 13.98 0.08 14.11
N ALA A 52 13.87 -0.44 12.88
CA ALA A 52 12.72 -0.22 12.03
C ALA A 52 11.44 -0.85 12.63
N GLU A 53 11.52 -2.08 13.13
CA GLU A 53 10.41 -2.74 13.85
C GLU A 53 9.97 -1.96 15.07
N LYS A 54 10.92 -1.43 15.85
CA LYS A 54 10.60 -0.59 17.00
C LYS A 54 9.86 0.68 16.56
N TRP A 55 10.33 1.35 15.51
CA TRP A 55 9.68 2.56 15.00
C TRP A 55 8.23 2.32 14.57
N VAL A 56 7.97 1.21 13.86
CA VAL A 56 6.62 0.82 13.44
C VAL A 56 5.71 0.56 14.64
N ARG A 57 6.22 -0.11 15.68
CA ARG A 57 5.46 -0.38 16.92
C ARG A 57 5.16 0.89 17.71
N ASP A 58 6.11 1.81 17.75
CA ASP A 58 5.98 3.06 18.51
C ASP A 58 5.07 4.09 17.80
N HIS A 59 4.81 3.92 16.48
CA HIS A 59 3.96 4.79 15.66
C HIS A 59 2.87 4.01 14.87
N PRO A 60 1.90 3.38 15.56
CA PRO A 60 0.87 2.57 14.91
C PRO A 60 -0.07 3.39 14.01
N GLU A 61 -0.21 4.69 14.26
CA GLU A 61 -1.02 5.62 13.46
C GLU A 61 -0.48 5.81 12.04
N LYS A 62 0.84 5.69 11.86
CA LYS A 62 1.49 5.84 10.55
C LYS A 62 1.30 4.65 9.62
N ARG A 63 0.96 3.48 10.18
CA ARG A 63 0.70 2.24 9.43
C ARG A 63 1.83 1.88 8.45
N TYR A 64 3.08 2.07 8.86
CA TYR A 64 4.24 1.69 8.06
C TYR A 64 4.21 0.22 7.66
N VAL A 65 4.55 -0.05 6.41
CA VAL A 65 4.80 -1.40 5.90
C VAL A 65 6.30 -1.61 5.82
N LEU A 66 6.83 -2.54 6.62
CA LEU A 66 8.24 -2.88 6.59
C LEU A 66 8.55 -3.72 5.33
N LEU A 67 9.49 -3.26 4.51
CA LEU A 67 9.99 -3.99 3.36
C LEU A 67 11.32 -4.64 3.75
N GLY A 68 11.36 -5.97 3.70
CA GLY A 68 12.53 -6.79 4.08
C GLY A 68 13.36 -7.22 2.88
#